data_AF-A0A814J8Z9-F1
#
_entry.id   AF-A0A814J8Z9-F1
#
_cell.length_a   1.000
_cell.length_b   1.000
_cell.length_c   1.000
_cell.angle_alpha   90.00
_cell.angle_beta   90.00
_cell.angle_gamma   90.00
#
_symmetry.space_group_name_H-M   'P 1'
#
loop_
_entity.id
_entity.type
_entity.pdbx_description
1 polymer ?
#
loop_
_entity_poly.entity_id
_entity_poly.type
_entity_poly.pdbx_seq_one_letter_code
_entity_poly.pdbx_strand_id
1 'polypeptide(L)'
;MTILVKHETTLSSVLLKKLMNVEVDTVSLTEIIRDDGFGSWTQWSSCSETCGMGIHKRTRSCLKHRSDTDFQQSICNGFSNEIETCELQTCVDDQEFLDDLLQLERVIDENSFLP
;
A
#
# COMPACT_ATOMS: atom_id res chain seq x y z
N MET A 1 5.62 57.26 -3.80
CA MET A 1 4.48 56.96 -2.91
C MET A 1 4.27 55.46 -2.96
N THR A 2 4.84 54.75 -1.99
CA THR A 2 4.68 53.30 -1.76
C THR A 2 3.29 53.04 -1.18
N ILE A 3 2.76 51.80 -1.28
CA ILE A 3 1.87 51.06 -0.33
C ILE A 3 1.22 49.90 -1.11
N LEU A 4 1.61 48.62 -0.90
CA LEU A 4 1.17 47.59 0.08
C LEU A 4 0.01 46.68 -0.41
N VAL A 5 -0.05 45.49 0.18
CA VAL A 5 -0.48 44.17 -0.34
C VAL A 5 -1.88 43.76 0.18
N LYS A 6 -2.68 43.00 -0.60
CA LYS A 6 -3.29 41.66 -0.29
C LYS A 6 -4.70 41.36 -0.87
N HIS A 7 -4.85 40.06 -1.19
CA HIS A 7 -6.02 39.16 -1.10
C HIS A 7 -7.21 39.22 -2.09
N GLU A 8 -7.57 38.00 -2.52
CA GLU A 8 -8.93 37.46 -2.75
C GLU A 8 -9.64 37.57 -4.12
N THR A 9 -9.67 36.39 -4.78
CA THR A 9 -10.85 35.69 -5.33
C THR A 9 -11.74 36.41 -6.35
N THR A 10 -11.34 36.38 -7.63
CA THR A 10 -12.31 36.48 -8.72
C THR A 10 -12.88 35.10 -9.06
N LEU A 11 -14.21 35.05 -9.13
CA LEU A 11 -15.14 33.92 -9.26
C LEU A 11 -14.91 32.96 -10.45
N SER A 12 -13.78 33.03 -11.13
CA SER A 12 -13.49 32.27 -12.35
C SER A 12 -12.83 30.90 -12.10
N SER A 13 -12.30 30.64 -10.89
CA SER A 13 -11.60 29.37 -10.57
C SER A 13 -12.49 28.30 -9.90
N VAL A 14 -13.66 28.69 -9.37
CA VAL A 14 -14.54 27.78 -8.62
C VAL A 14 -15.54 27.04 -9.50
N LEU A 15 -15.96 27.64 -10.64
CA LEU A 15 -17.00 27.04 -11.49
C LEU A 15 -16.54 25.75 -12.20
N LEU A 16 -15.25 25.57 -12.47
CA LEU A 16 -14.73 24.37 -13.12
C LEU A 16 -14.49 23.21 -12.16
N LYS A 17 -14.36 23.45 -10.85
CA LYS A 17 -14.26 22.36 -9.85
C LYS A 17 -15.60 21.66 -9.59
N LYS A 18 -16.74 22.24 -10.01
CA LYS A 18 -18.09 21.75 -9.67
C LYS A 18 -18.76 20.85 -10.72
N LEU A 19 -18.10 20.53 -11.84
CA LEU A 19 -18.64 19.60 -12.86
C LEU A 19 -17.82 18.32 -13.04
N MET A 20 -16.81 18.10 -12.21
CA MET A 20 -16.07 16.85 -12.12
C MET A 20 -15.90 16.57 -10.62
N ASN A 21 -16.81 15.80 -10.03
CA ASN A 21 -16.67 15.34 -8.64
C ASN A 21 -15.46 14.41 -8.53
N VAL A 22 -14.27 14.99 -8.51
CA VAL A 22 -13.00 14.32 -8.27
C VAL A 22 -12.35 15.13 -7.17
N GLU A 23 -12.25 14.54 -5.98
CA GLU A 23 -11.23 14.93 -5.02
C GLU A 23 -9.88 14.66 -5.68
N VAL A 24 -9.39 15.66 -6.41
CA VAL A 24 -8.02 15.64 -6.91
C VAL A 24 -7.18 15.97 -5.70
N ASP A 25 -6.73 14.94 -4.98
CA ASP A 25 -5.55 15.04 -4.13
C ASP A 25 -4.49 15.72 -4.99
N THR A 26 -4.08 16.92 -4.60
CA THR A 26 -3.26 17.79 -5.42
C THR A 26 -1.86 17.22 -5.52
N VAL A 27 -1.66 16.21 -6.35
CA VAL A 27 -0.33 15.74 -6.74
C VAL A 27 0.18 16.71 -7.78
N SER A 28 1.06 17.61 -7.32
CA SER A 28 1.76 18.59 -8.12
C SER A 28 2.39 17.93 -9.35
N LEU A 29 2.29 18.58 -10.53
CA LEU A 29 2.90 18.15 -11.80
C LEU A 29 4.44 18.09 -11.78
N THR A 30 5.05 18.26 -10.61
CA THR A 30 6.49 18.16 -10.32
C THR A 30 6.88 16.89 -9.57
N GLU A 31 5.92 16.12 -9.05
CA GLU A 31 6.18 14.70 -8.77
C GLU A 31 6.14 14.02 -10.15
N ILE A 32 7.08 13.20 -10.56
CA ILE A 32 7.03 11.74 -10.38
C ILE A 32 8.31 11.20 -11.05
N ILE A 33 9.50 11.77 -10.80
CA ILE A 33 10.70 10.98 -11.08
C ILE A 33 11.65 11.06 -9.89
N ARG A 34 11.64 9.96 -9.15
CA ARG A 34 12.54 9.71 -8.02
C ARG A 34 13.95 9.47 -8.56
N ASP A 35 14.97 9.71 -7.74
CA ASP A 35 16.39 9.52 -8.11
C ASP A 35 16.70 8.08 -8.57
N ASP A 36 15.88 7.11 -8.19
CA ASP A 36 15.99 5.70 -8.57
C ASP A 36 15.29 5.34 -9.89
N GLY A 37 14.72 6.34 -10.59
CA GLY A 37 14.05 6.17 -11.88
C GLY A 37 12.68 5.51 -11.78
N PHE A 38 12.18 5.20 -10.59
CA PHE A 38 10.88 4.55 -10.41
C PHE A 38 9.76 5.55 -10.10
N GLY A 39 8.56 5.18 -10.55
CA GLY A 39 7.33 5.78 -10.08
C GLY A 39 6.98 5.36 -8.65
N SER A 40 5.90 5.92 -8.14
CA SER A 40 5.35 5.49 -6.84
C SER A 40 4.96 4.01 -6.88
N TRP A 41 5.16 3.34 -5.75
CA TRP A 41 4.64 2.00 -5.53
C TRP A 41 3.12 1.99 -5.63
N THR A 42 2.57 0.91 -6.19
CA THR A 42 1.16 0.58 -6.04
C THR A 42 0.84 0.30 -4.58
N GLN A 43 -0.44 0.34 -4.24
CA GLN A 43 -0.90 -0.29 -3.01
C GLN A 43 -0.54 -1.78 -3.02
N TRP A 44 -0.38 -2.34 -1.83
CA TRP A 44 -0.26 -3.78 -1.64
C TRP A 44 -1.53 -4.48 -2.14
N SER A 45 -1.36 -5.64 -2.77
CA SER A 45 -2.47 -6.53 -3.08
C SER A 45 -3.15 -7.00 -1.79
N SER A 46 -4.34 -7.56 -1.93
CA SER A 46 -4.89 -8.42 -0.88
C SER A 46 -3.91 -9.56 -0.55
N CYS A 47 -4.00 -10.05 0.68
CA CYS A 47 -3.27 -11.24 1.10
C CYS A 47 -3.67 -12.43 0.21
N SER A 48 -2.71 -13.31 -0.10
CA SER A 48 -2.96 -14.50 -0.92
C SER A 48 -3.95 -15.46 -0.25
N GLU A 49 -3.90 -15.50 1.08
CA GLU A 49 -4.79 -16.29 1.90
C GLU A 49 -5.92 -15.42 2.49
N THR A 50 -7.01 -16.08 2.86
CA THR A 50 -8.12 -15.44 3.58
C THR A 50 -8.04 -15.62 5.09
N CYS A 51 -7.14 -16.48 5.57
CA CYS A 51 -6.86 -16.76 6.98
C CYS A 51 -5.40 -17.23 7.13
N GLY A 52 -4.86 -17.16 8.34
CA GLY A 52 -3.50 -17.58 8.65
C GLY A 52 -2.44 -16.74 7.95
N MET A 53 -1.37 -17.41 7.53
CA MET A 53 -0.18 -16.78 6.93
C MET A 53 -0.27 -16.79 5.41
N GLY A 54 -0.16 -15.61 4.80
CA GLY A 54 -0.12 -15.46 3.35
C GLY A 54 0.94 -14.46 2.89
N ILE A 55 0.85 -14.09 1.61
CA ILE A 55 1.72 -13.05 1.03
C ILE A 55 0.90 -11.99 0.31
N HIS A 56 1.38 -10.75 0.32
CA HIS A 56 0.87 -9.68 -0.54
C HIS A 56 2.00 -9.08 -1.37
N LYS A 57 1.62 -8.44 -2.48
CA LYS A 57 2.57 -7.95 -3.49
C LYS A 57 2.29 -6.50 -3.83
N ARG A 58 3.33 -5.73 -4.08
CA ARG A 58 3.21 -4.40 -4.70
C ARG A 58 4.20 -4.27 -5.84
N THR A 59 3.91 -3.33 -6.75
CA THR A 59 4.73 -3.10 -7.94
C THR A 59 4.96 -1.62 -8.16
N ARG A 60 5.99 -1.26 -8.92
CA ARG A 60 6.26 0.12 -9.35
C ARG A 60 6.75 0.13 -10.78
N SER A 61 6.42 1.16 -11.52
CA SER A 61 6.82 1.29 -12.92
C SER A 61 8.16 2.03 -13.04
N CYS A 62 9.03 1.54 -13.92
CA CYS A 62 10.24 2.24 -14.32
C CYS A 62 9.88 3.39 -15.25
N LEU A 63 10.19 4.63 -14.86
CA LEU A 63 9.79 5.83 -15.58
C LEU A 63 10.92 6.34 -16.44
N LYS A 64 10.68 6.37 -17.76
CA LYS A 64 11.63 6.92 -18.72
C LYS A 64 11.64 8.45 -18.61
N HIS A 65 12.75 9.04 -18.19
CA HIS A 65 12.97 10.48 -18.34
C HIS A 65 13.08 10.84 -19.82
N ARG A 66 12.19 11.69 -20.36
CA ARG A 66 12.46 12.36 -21.64
C ARG A 66 13.43 13.51 -21.35
N SER A 67 14.70 13.35 -21.72
CA SER A 67 15.61 14.48 -21.89
C SER A 67 15.60 14.92 -23.36
N ASP A 68 15.79 16.21 -23.61
CA ASP A 68 15.81 16.81 -24.97
C ASP A 68 16.98 16.30 -25.84
N THR A 69 17.89 15.51 -25.29
CA THR A 69 19.02 14.90 -25.99
C THR A 69 18.78 13.39 -26.10
N ASP A 70 18.68 12.90 -27.33
CA ASP A 70 18.23 11.58 -27.80
C ASP A 70 19.07 10.34 -27.36
N PHE A 71 19.51 10.28 -26.10
CA PHE A 71 20.09 9.08 -25.49
C PHE A 71 19.35 8.76 -24.19
N GLN A 72 18.15 8.23 -24.36
CA GLN A 72 17.22 7.94 -23.28
C GLN A 72 17.56 6.59 -22.62
N GLN A 73 18.34 6.60 -21.54
CA GLN A 73 18.47 5.46 -20.64
C GLN A 73 17.67 5.72 -19.37
N SER A 74 16.59 4.96 -19.18
CA SER A 74 15.88 4.89 -17.91
C SER A 74 16.70 4.00 -16.98
N ILE A 75 17.50 4.59 -16.11
CA ILE A 75 18.30 3.83 -15.13
C ILE A 75 17.41 3.60 -13.91
N CYS A 76 16.65 2.50 -13.94
CA CYS A 76 15.85 2.08 -12.81
C CYS A 76 16.68 1.13 -11.95
N ASN A 77 17.09 1.61 -10.77
CA ASN A 77 17.97 0.87 -9.89
C ASN A 77 17.17 0.12 -8.82
N GLY A 78 17.17 -1.21 -8.89
CA GLY A 78 16.49 -2.09 -7.93
C GLY A 78 15.29 -2.83 -8.52
N PHE A 79 14.51 -3.48 -7.65
CA PHE A 79 13.38 -4.31 -8.08
C PHE A 79 12.12 -3.48 -8.34
N SER A 80 11.36 -3.88 -9.36
CA SER A 80 10.04 -3.29 -9.70
C SER A 80 8.88 -3.96 -8.97
N ASN A 81 9.15 -5.05 -8.25
CA ASN A 81 8.19 -5.84 -7.51
C ASN A 81 8.71 -6.11 -6.10
N GLU A 82 7.78 -6.20 -5.16
CA GLU A 82 8.06 -6.52 -3.77
C GLU A 82 6.99 -7.46 -3.23
N ILE A 83 7.42 -8.37 -2.36
CA ILE A 83 6.58 -9.38 -1.75
C ILE A 83 6.86 -9.34 -0.25
N GLU A 84 5.79 -9.26 0.53
CA GLU A 84 5.84 -9.30 1.99
C GLU A 84 4.85 -10.34 2.51
N THR A 85 5.11 -10.84 3.72
CA THR A 85 4.21 -11.74 4.43
C THR A 85 3.08 -10.95 5.08
N CYS A 86 1.86 -11.45 4.97
CA CYS A 86 0.69 -10.96 5.68
C CYS A 86 0.20 -12.02 6.66
N GLU A 87 -0.15 -11.57 7.86
CA GLU A 87 -0.70 -12.42 8.93
C GLU A 87 -2.15 -12.01 9.17
N LEU A 88 -3.06 -12.97 8.95
CA LEU A 88 -4.50 -12.84 9.17
C LEU A 88 -4.91 -13.71 10.37
N GLN A 89 -6.19 -13.61 10.76
CA GLN A 89 -6.75 -14.52 11.76
C GLN A 89 -6.54 -15.96 11.32
N THR A 90 -6.15 -16.83 12.26
CA THR A 90 -5.97 -18.27 12.05
C THR A 90 -7.17 -18.93 11.36
N CYS A 91 -6.90 -19.94 10.54
CA CYS A 91 -7.94 -20.65 9.83
C CYS A 91 -8.78 -21.50 10.79
N VAL A 92 -10.09 -21.61 10.51
CA VAL A 92 -11.02 -22.37 11.38
C VAL A 92 -10.61 -23.83 11.50
N ASP A 93 -10.18 -24.45 10.40
CA ASP A 93 -9.71 -25.83 10.38
C ASP A 93 -8.46 -26.03 11.26
N ASP A 94 -7.58 -25.03 11.33
CA ASP A 94 -6.41 -25.04 12.22
C ASP A 94 -6.82 -24.78 13.68
N GLN A 95 -7.87 -23.99 13.91
CA GLN A 95 -8.42 -23.75 15.25
C GLN A 95 -9.05 -25.00 15.84
N GLU A 96 -9.79 -25.78 15.05
CA GLU A 96 -10.42 -27.03 15.51
C GLU A 96 -9.36 -28.05 15.96
N PHE A 97 -8.27 -28.17 15.21
CA PHE A 97 -7.14 -29.03 15.58
C PHE A 97 -6.44 -28.57 16.87
N LEU A 98 -6.27 -27.26 17.06
CA LEU A 98 -5.68 -26.70 18.28
C LEU A 98 -6.61 -26.87 19.49
N ASP A 99 -7.91 -26.70 19.29
CA ASP A 99 -8.91 -26.93 20.34
C ASP A 99 -8.97 -28.39 20.77
N ASP A 100 -8.84 -29.35 19.83
CA ASP A 100 -8.75 -30.78 20.13
C ASP A 100 -7.48 -31.13 20.91
N LEU A 101 -6.33 -30.54 20.56
CA LEU A 101 -5.07 -30.72 21.31
C LEU A 101 -5.16 -30.13 22.73
N LEU A 102 -5.77 -28.96 22.89
CA LEU A 102 -6.00 -28.34 24.20
C LEU A 102 -7.05 -29.09 25.03
N GLN A 103 -7.95 -29.84 24.40
CA GLN A 103 -8.85 -30.74 25.10
C GLN A 103 -8.11 -32.00 25.59
N LEU A 104 -7.13 -32.51 24.83
CA LEU A 104 -6.31 -33.65 25.25
C LEU A 104 -5.42 -33.30 26.47
N GLU A 105 -4.83 -32.10 26.51
CA GLU A 105 -4.05 -31.65 27.68
C GLU A 105 -4.91 -31.56 28.94
N ARG A 106 -6.15 -31.07 28.83
CA ARG A 106 -7.11 -31.03 29.96
C ARG A 106 -7.48 -32.42 30.47
N VAL A 107 -7.58 -33.42 29.60
CA VAL A 107 -7.88 -34.82 29.99
C VAL A 107 -6.70 -35.47 30.72
N ILE A 108 -5.46 -35.07 30.42
CA ILE A 108 -4.27 -35.59 31.11
C ILE A 108 -4.24 -35.08 32.56
N ASP A 109 -4.58 -33.81 32.79
CA ASP A 109 -4.65 -33.23 34.13
C ASP A 109 -5.72 -33.91 35.00
N GLU A 110 -6.91 -34.21 34.46
CA GLU A 110 -7.96 -34.90 35.21
C GLU A 110 -7.60 -36.36 35.56
N ASN A 111 -6.88 -37.08 34.69
CA ASN A 111 -6.47 -38.46 34.95
C ASN A 111 -5.23 -38.57 35.86
N SER A 112 -4.47 -37.49 36.03
CA SER A 112 -3.37 -37.43 37.00
C SER A 112 -3.84 -37.20 38.45
N PHE A 113 -5.14 -36.96 38.65
CA PHE A 113 -5.79 -36.77 39.95
C PHE A 113 -6.57 -38.00 40.45
N LEU A 114 -6.53 -39.13 39.75
CA LEU A 114 -7.10 -40.39 40.23
C LEU A 114 -6.12 -41.07 41.23
N PRO A 115 -6.57 -41.42 42.46
CA PRO A 115 -5.76 -42.04 43.49
C PRO A 115 -5.42 -43.52 43.24
#